data_AF-A0A2E2RML0-F1
#
_entry.id   AF-A0A2E2RML0-F1
#
_cell.length_a   1.000
_cell.length_b   1.000
_cell.length_c   1.000
_cell.angle_alpha   90.00
_cell.angle_beta   90.00
_cell.angle_gamma   90.00
#
_symmetry.space_group_name_H-M   'P 1'
#
loop_
_entity.id
_entity.type
_entity.pdbx_description
1 polymer ?
#
loop_
_entity_poly.entity_id
_entity_poly.type
_entity_poly.pdbx_seq_one_letter_code
_entity_poly.pdbx_strand_id
1 'polypeptide(L)'
;MSHKAAISGPLPVSQDTIPSNQPLPYTLPIIIGIAGMVLFILSQMLVVAGAAVWAIGGYFHFHLIGFAVLAAIASLPVGFGSWKVLLMAIEAERDPANN
;
A
#
# COMPACT_ATOMS: atom_id res chain seq x y z
N MET A 1 -41.70 -12.48 -50.24
CA MET A 1 -40.31 -12.95 -50.08
C MET A 1 -40.11 -13.34 -48.63
N SER A 2 -39.99 -14.63 -48.37
CA SER A 2 -39.78 -15.22 -47.04
C SER A 2 -38.31 -15.11 -46.69
N HIS A 3 -37.99 -14.47 -45.56
CA HIS A 3 -36.72 -14.69 -44.89
C HIS A 3 -36.92 -14.75 -43.37
N LYS A 4 -36.98 -16.01 -42.91
CA LYS A 4 -36.44 -16.58 -41.66
C LYS A 4 -36.53 -15.72 -40.39
N ALA A 5 -37.32 -16.24 -39.45
CA ALA A 5 -37.20 -15.99 -38.03
C ALA A 5 -35.74 -16.12 -37.56
N ALA A 6 -35.26 -15.11 -36.84
CA ALA A 6 -34.01 -15.19 -36.11
C ALA A 6 -34.14 -16.30 -35.05
N ILE A 7 -33.14 -17.16 -35.07
CA ILE A 7 -32.98 -18.34 -34.23
C ILE A 7 -32.86 -17.87 -32.78
N SER A 8 -33.72 -18.38 -31.89
CA SER A 8 -33.57 -18.28 -30.43
C SER A 8 -32.34 -19.09 -29.98
N GLY A 9 -31.14 -18.57 -30.27
CA GLY A 9 -29.93 -18.97 -29.57
C GLY A 9 -29.97 -18.38 -28.15
N PRO A 10 -29.35 -19.03 -27.15
CA PRO A 10 -29.13 -18.39 -25.87
C PRO A 10 -28.40 -17.07 -26.13
N LEU A 11 -28.91 -16.00 -25.53
CA LEU A 11 -28.28 -14.68 -25.55
C LEU A 11 -26.78 -14.85 -25.23
N PRO A 12 -25.86 -14.09 -25.85
CA PRO A 12 -24.51 -14.00 -25.32
C PRO A 12 -24.68 -13.66 -23.84
N VAL A 13 -24.20 -14.54 -22.96
CA VAL A 13 -24.22 -14.32 -21.52
C VAL A 13 -23.62 -12.93 -21.33
N SER A 14 -24.44 -11.99 -20.87
CA SER A 14 -23.95 -10.66 -20.49
C SER A 14 -22.79 -10.88 -19.55
N GLN A 15 -21.58 -10.59 -20.04
CA GLN A 15 -20.37 -10.55 -19.23
C GLN A 15 -20.40 -9.34 -18.27
N ASP A 16 -21.59 -8.77 -18.01
CA ASP A 16 -21.85 -7.58 -17.20
C ASP A 16 -22.22 -7.93 -15.74
N THR A 17 -21.91 -9.14 -15.27
CA THR A 17 -22.24 -9.53 -13.88
C THR A 17 -21.06 -10.13 -13.12
N ILE A 18 -19.85 -9.63 -13.35
CA ILE A 18 -18.79 -9.73 -12.33
C ILE A 18 -18.75 -8.39 -11.64
N PRO A 19 -18.99 -8.30 -10.31
CA PRO A 19 -18.81 -7.04 -9.61
C PRO A 19 -17.34 -6.62 -9.77
N SER A 20 -17.08 -5.62 -10.62
CA SER A 20 -15.75 -5.06 -10.91
C SER A 20 -15.12 -4.33 -9.72
N ASN A 21 -15.69 -4.52 -8.52
CA ASN A 21 -15.36 -3.82 -7.28
C ASN A 21 -14.79 -4.80 -6.23
N GLN A 22 -14.42 -6.00 -6.65
CA GLN A 22 -13.77 -7.00 -5.79
C GLN A 22 -12.26 -6.75 -5.80
N PRO A 23 -11.59 -6.65 -4.63
CA PRO A 23 -10.14 -6.48 -4.59
C PRO A 23 -9.42 -7.67 -5.25
N LEU A 24 -8.42 -7.40 -6.08
CA LEU A 24 -7.63 -8.44 -6.75
C LEU A 24 -7.03 -9.43 -5.74
N PRO A 25 -6.87 -10.72 -6.10
CA PRO A 25 -6.24 -11.71 -5.22
C PRO A 25 -4.74 -11.40 -5.03
N TYR A 26 -4.16 -11.86 -3.91
CA TYR A 26 -2.72 -11.71 -3.67
C TYR A 26 -1.91 -12.62 -4.61
N THR A 27 -1.55 -12.07 -5.76
CA THR A 27 -0.61 -12.69 -6.69
C THR A 27 0.82 -12.24 -6.38
N LEU A 28 1.81 -12.99 -6.88
CA LEU A 28 3.23 -12.65 -6.72
C LEU A 28 3.55 -11.21 -7.16
N PRO A 29 3.10 -10.73 -8.35
CA PRO A 29 3.32 -9.36 -8.78
C PRO A 29 2.74 -8.32 -7.82
N ILE A 30 1.50 -8.52 -7.36
CA ILE A 30 0.82 -7.62 -6.40
C ILE A 30 1.59 -7.56 -5.07
N ILE A 31 2.06 -8.70 -4.56
CA ILE A 31 2.85 -8.74 -3.32
C ILE A 31 4.18 -7.97 -3.48
N ILE A 32 4.85 -8.12 -4.63
CA ILE A 32 6.09 -7.39 -4.92
C ILE A 32 5.83 -5.88 -5.03
N GLY A 33 4.73 -5.47 -5.68
CA GLY A 33 4.32 -4.06 -5.77
C GLY A 33 4.08 -3.43 -4.39
N ILE A 34 3.26 -4.09 -3.56
CA ILE A 34 3.00 -3.69 -2.17
C ILE A 34 4.33 -3.59 -1.40
N ALA A 35 5.17 -4.62 -1.44
CA ALA A 35 6.43 -4.65 -0.71
C ALA A 35 7.37 -3.53 -1.17
N GLY A 36 7.50 -3.30 -2.49
CA GLY A 36 8.33 -2.26 -3.05
C GLY A 36 7.92 -0.86 -2.61
N MET A 37 6.63 -0.53 -2.75
CA MET A 37 6.08 0.77 -2.34
C MET A 37 6.27 0.99 -0.84
N VAL A 38 5.93 -0.01 -0.02
CA VAL A 38 6.05 0.07 1.44
C VAL A 38 7.52 0.23 1.86
N LEU A 39 8.43 -0.60 1.35
CA LEU A 39 9.86 -0.52 1.70
C LEU A 39 10.48 0.81 1.28
N PHE A 40 10.10 1.33 0.11
CA PHE A 40 10.56 2.65 -0.34
C PHE A 40 10.15 3.74 0.65
N ILE A 41 8.88 3.85 1.00
CA ILE A 41 8.39 4.89 1.92
C ILE A 41 8.96 4.71 3.33
N LEU A 42 9.02 3.47 3.82
CA LEU A 42 9.64 3.13 5.11
C LEU A 42 11.08 3.62 5.19
N SER A 43 11.86 3.42 4.13
CA SER A 43 13.25 3.85 4.09
C SER A 43 13.38 5.37 4.28
N GLN A 44 12.52 6.15 3.64
CA GLN A 44 12.52 7.61 3.76
C GLN A 44 12.14 8.06 5.18
N MET A 45 11.10 7.45 5.75
CA MET A 45 10.67 7.75 7.12
C MET A 45 11.76 7.45 8.15
N LEU A 46 12.45 6.31 8.00
CA LEU A 46 13.56 5.93 8.88
C LEU A 46 14.75 6.88 8.75
N VAL A 47 15.11 7.29 7.53
CA VAL A 47 16.20 8.25 7.31
C VAL A 47 15.88 9.59 7.97
N VAL A 48 14.66 10.10 7.79
CA VAL A 48 14.22 11.38 8.38
C VAL A 48 14.20 11.29 9.91
N ALA A 49 13.63 10.22 10.47
CA ALA A 49 13.59 10.03 11.92
C ALA A 49 15.00 9.86 12.51
N GLY A 50 15.87 9.09 11.85
CA GLY A 50 17.26 8.93 12.26
C GLY A 50 18.04 10.24 12.24
N ALA A 51 17.88 11.04 11.17
CA ALA A 51 18.49 12.36 11.07
C ALA A 51 17.98 13.31 12.17
N ALA A 52 16.68 13.29 12.48
CA ALA A 52 16.11 14.10 13.55
C ALA A 52 16.65 13.70 14.93
N VAL A 53 16.69 12.39 15.23
CA VAL A 53 17.25 11.87 16.49
C VAL A 53 18.72 12.23 16.62
N TRP A 54 19.50 12.10 15.55
CA TRP A 54 20.92 12.46 15.53
C TRP A 54 21.13 13.96 15.76
N ALA A 55 20.39 14.81 15.03
CA ALA A 55 20.51 16.26 15.13
C ALA A 55 20.12 16.77 16.52
N ILE A 56 18.98 16.35 17.04
CA ILE A 56 18.46 16.77 18.34
C ILE A 56 19.32 16.19 19.47
N GLY A 57 19.56 14.88 19.46
CA GLY A 57 20.34 14.22 20.50
C GLY A 57 21.79 14.70 20.54
N GLY A 58 22.40 14.94 19.37
CA GLY A 58 23.74 15.50 19.25
C GLY A 58 23.80 16.95 19.76
N TYR A 59 22.82 17.78 19.40
CA TYR A 59 22.75 19.18 19.83
C TYR A 59 22.63 19.33 21.35
N PHE A 60 21.74 18.55 21.98
CA PHE A 60 21.54 18.58 23.44
C PHE A 60 22.56 17.75 24.22
N HIS A 61 23.54 17.14 23.54
CA HIS A 61 24.56 16.29 24.16
C HIS A 61 23.96 15.17 25.02
N PHE A 62 22.88 14.54 24.55
CA PHE A 62 22.26 13.46 25.28
C PHE A 62 23.22 12.28 25.45
N HIS A 63 23.25 11.73 26.66
CA HIS A 63 23.84 10.42 26.90
C HIS A 63 22.93 9.30 26.38
N LEU A 64 23.42 8.06 26.42
CA LEU A 64 22.78 6.89 25.80
C LEU A 64 21.29 6.73 26.14
N ILE A 65 20.89 7.00 27.38
CA ILE A 65 19.49 6.92 27.82
C ILE A 65 18.62 8.00 27.15
N GLY A 66 19.11 9.24 27.08
CA GLY A 66 18.39 10.34 26.42
C GLY A 66 18.20 10.07 24.92
N PHE A 67 19.23 9.53 24.26
CA PHE A 67 19.15 9.07 22.88
C PHE A 67 18.12 7.94 22.70
N ALA A 68 18.11 6.96 23.59
CA ALA A 68 17.16 5.85 23.53
C ALA A 68 15.71 6.32 23.69
N VAL A 69 15.44 7.24 24.63
CA VAL A 69 14.11 7.83 24.82
C VAL A 69 13.70 8.64 23.60
N LEU A 70 14.59 9.47 23.05
CA LEU A 70 14.31 10.26 21.86
C LEU A 70 14.01 9.36 20.64
N ALA A 71 14.78 8.30 20.43
CA ALA A 71 14.54 7.32 19.39
C ALA A 71 13.20 6.58 19.58
N ALA A 72 12.85 6.23 20.82
CA ALA A 72 11.57 5.60 21.14
C ALA A 72 10.39 6.53 20.87
N ILE A 73 10.52 7.82 21.14
CA ILE A 73 9.48 8.81 20.81
C ILE A 73 9.38 8.98 19.29
N ALA A 74 10.50 9.08 18.60
CA ALA A 74 10.55 9.24 17.14
C ALA A 74 10.02 8.00 16.39
N SER A 75 10.13 6.80 16.98
CA SER A 75 9.62 5.57 16.35
C SER A 75 8.10 5.47 16.36
N LEU A 76 7.40 6.14 17.27
CA LEU A 76 5.93 6.15 17.33
C LEU A 76 5.28 6.68 16.04
N PRO A 77 5.58 7.92 15.57
CA PRO A 77 5.01 8.41 14.32
C PRO A 77 5.48 7.62 13.10
N VAL A 78 6.72 7.12 13.10
CA VAL A 78 7.23 6.24 12.02
C VAL A 78 6.39 4.97 11.97
N GLY A 79 6.19 4.29 13.08
CA GLY A 79 5.39 3.05 13.16
C GLY A 79 3.94 3.27 12.74
N PHE A 80 3.31 4.35 13.21
CA PHE A 80 1.95 4.70 12.79
C PHE A 80 1.86 5.01 11.29
N GLY A 81 2.79 5.82 10.77
CA GLY A 81 2.88 6.14 9.34
C GLY A 81 3.09 4.89 8.49
N SER A 82 3.97 4.00 8.93
CA SER A 82 4.26 2.71 8.31
C SER A 82 3.01 1.85 8.14
N TRP A 83 2.22 1.74 9.21
CA TRP A 83 0.96 1.02 9.19
C TRP A 83 -0.05 1.61 8.20
N LYS A 84 -0.19 2.93 8.18
CA LYS A 84 -1.08 3.62 7.24
C LYS A 84 -0.65 3.46 5.79
N VAL A 85 0.66 3.53 5.52
CA VAL A 85 1.22 3.32 4.18
C VAL A 85 0.97 1.88 3.71
N LEU A 86 1.12 0.88 4.58
CA LEU A 86 0.81 -0.51 4.25
C LEU A 86 -0.64 -0.68 3.82
N LEU A 87 -1.59 -0.10 4.55
CA LEU A 87 -3.02 -0.17 4.19
C LEU A 87 -3.29 0.49 2.84
N MET A 88 -2.73 1.68 2.59
CA MET A 88 -2.88 2.38 1.30
C MET A 88 -2.24 1.62 0.15
N ALA A 89 -1.08 0.97 0.37
CA ALA A 89 -0.42 0.16 -0.65
C ALA A 89 -1.24 -1.09 -0.99
N ILE A 90 -1.83 -1.75 0.00
CA ILE A 90 -2.72 -2.90 -0.24
C ILE A 90 -3.96 -2.46 -1.01
N GLU A 91 -4.56 -1.32 -0.66
CA GLU A 91 -5.73 -0.77 -1.36
C GLU A 91 -5.39 -0.40 -2.81
N ALA A 92 -4.27 0.29 -3.05
CA ALA A 92 -3.85 0.71 -4.38
C ALA A 92 -3.51 -0.48 -5.30
N GLU A 93 -2.73 -1.44 -4.82
CA GLU A 93 -2.29 -2.58 -5.64
C GLU A 93 -3.40 -3.60 -5.89
N ARG A 94 -4.45 -3.61 -5.06
CA ARG A 94 -5.60 -4.51 -5.22
C ARG A 94 -6.80 -3.86 -5.89
N ASP A 95 -6.73 -2.57 -6.23
CA ASP A 95 -7.76 -1.87 -6.98
C ASP A 95 -7.75 -2.36 -8.45
N PRO A 96 -8.86 -2.96 -8.96
CA PRO A 96 -9.00 -3.35 -10.36
C PRO A 96 -8.90 -2.18 -11.34
N ALA A 97 -9.07 -0.93 -10.90
CA ALA A 97 -8.91 0.24 -11.75
C ALA A 97 -7.45 0.69 -11.90
N ASN A 98 -6.56 0.25 -11.01
CA ASN A 98 -5.13 0.61 -11.02
C ASN A 98 -4.28 -0.37 -11.86
N ASN A 99 -4.79 -1.56 -12.15
CA ASN A 99 -4.10 -2.64 -12.87
C ASN A 99 -4.91 -3.12 -14.08
#